data_AF-A0A7G6YLL6-F1
#
_entry.id   AF-A0A7G6YLL6-F1
#
_cell.length_a   1.000
_cell.length_b   1.000
_cell.length_c   1.000
_cell.angle_alpha   90.00
_cell.angle_beta   90.00
_cell.angle_gamma   90.00
#
_symmetry.space_group_name_H-M   'P 1'
#
loop_
_entity.id
_entity.type
_entity.pdbx_description
1 polymer ?
#
loop_
_entity_poly.entity_id
_entity_poly.type
_entity_poly.pdbx_seq_one_letter_code
_entity_poly.pdbx_strand_id
1 'polypeptide(L)'
;MEPGQRPIEESNRYQYQTALEEITKGSDRNAAILAASMLDYNLKHILISFLIDRKETVSLFRDTNAPLTTLSGRINLAYALGLIAADEYEDCHIFRKIRNDFAHRFEVNFSFQDPEISKLSKKLKNNLFIGEGRLFGGAGELTEARESFNLAIEFLSTRLEDRANFVIQQRLTEVKWPGSSLDDYEYQVI
;
A
#
# COMPACT_ATOMS: atom_id res chain seq x y z
N MET A 1 -8.51 -26.35 12.84
CA MET A 1 -7.59 -25.25 12.44
C MET A 1 -8.42 -23.99 12.45
N GLU A 2 -8.10 -23.05 13.34
CA GLU A 2 -8.83 -21.79 13.52
C GLU A 2 -8.68 -20.88 12.29
N PRO A 3 -9.77 -20.28 11.77
CA PRO A 3 -9.71 -19.31 10.69
C PRO A 3 -9.29 -17.95 11.26
N GLY A 4 -8.03 -17.54 11.07
CA GLY A 4 -7.61 -16.20 11.50
C GLY A 4 -6.12 -15.99 11.77
N GLN A 5 -5.30 -17.04 11.78
CA GLN A 5 -3.86 -16.89 11.89
C GLN A 5 -3.18 -17.58 10.71
N ARG A 6 -2.85 -16.79 9.69
CA ARG A 6 -1.60 -17.06 8.98
C ARG A 6 -0.52 -16.34 9.78
N PRO A 7 0.39 -17.06 10.46
CA PRO A 7 1.61 -16.43 10.95
C PRO A 7 2.25 -15.71 9.77
N ILE A 8 2.84 -14.53 10.01
CA ILE A 8 3.80 -13.99 9.05
C ILE A 8 4.84 -15.09 8.89
N GLU A 9 4.82 -15.81 7.76
CA GLU A 9 5.82 -16.82 7.49
C GLU A 9 7.18 -16.10 7.60
N GLU A 10 8.10 -16.64 8.37
CA GLU A 10 9.42 -16.03 8.64
C GLU A 10 10.15 -15.63 7.34
N SER A 11 9.83 -16.34 6.25
CA SER A 11 10.20 -16.04 4.87
C SER A 11 9.77 -14.65 4.38
N ASN A 12 8.57 -14.19 4.70
CA ASN A 12 8.07 -12.87 4.28
C ASN A 12 8.81 -11.74 5.00
N ARG A 13 9.08 -11.87 6.30
CA ARG A 13 9.83 -10.86 7.07
C ARG A 13 11.25 -10.67 6.52
N TYR A 14 11.92 -11.77 6.21
CA TYR A 14 13.25 -11.72 5.60
C TYR A 14 13.23 -11.03 4.22
N GLN A 15 12.22 -11.31 3.40
CA GLN A 15 12.05 -10.65 2.09
C GLN A 15 11.85 -9.13 2.24
N TYR A 16 11.05 -8.69 3.22
CA TYR A 16 10.85 -7.27 3.49
C TYR A 16 12.13 -6.57 3.93
N GLN A 17 12.86 -7.15 4.88
CA GLN A 17 14.15 -6.61 5.31
C GLN A 17 15.13 -6.50 4.15
N THR A 18 15.25 -7.56 3.36
CA THR A 18 16.12 -7.57 2.18
C THR A 18 15.69 -6.49 1.17
N ALA A 19 14.39 -6.33 0.92
CA ALA A 19 13.89 -5.31 0.01
C ALA A 19 14.16 -3.88 0.51
N LEU A 20 14.01 -3.61 1.80
CA LEU A 20 14.34 -2.32 2.41
C LEU A 20 15.85 -2.01 2.34
N GLU A 21 16.69 -3.03 2.53
CA GLU A 21 18.13 -2.89 2.34
C GLU A 21 18.50 -2.56 0.89
N GLU A 22 17.89 -3.25 -0.08
CA GLU A 22 18.06 -2.99 -1.52
C GLU A 22 17.55 -1.60 -1.93
N ILE A 23 16.44 -1.15 -1.34
CA ILE A 23 15.93 0.22 -1.50
C ILE A 23 16.94 1.23 -0.96
N THR A 24 17.58 0.94 0.18
CA THR A 24 18.47 1.90 0.84
C THR A 24 19.84 1.98 0.16
N LYS A 25 20.42 0.83 -0.19
CA LYS A 25 21.78 0.71 -0.73
C LYS A 25 21.83 0.73 -2.27
N GLY A 26 20.71 0.43 -2.92
CA GLY A 26 20.63 0.34 -4.38
C GLY A 26 20.50 1.69 -5.08
N SER A 27 20.47 1.64 -6.42
CA SER A 27 20.29 2.83 -7.24
C SER A 27 18.92 3.49 -7.03
N ASP A 28 18.84 4.78 -7.32
CA ASP A 28 17.61 5.57 -7.24
C ASP A 28 16.46 4.95 -8.02
N ARG A 29 16.75 4.45 -9.23
CA ARG A 29 15.78 3.73 -10.06
C ARG A 29 15.32 2.42 -9.41
N ASN A 30 16.25 1.63 -8.87
CA ASN A 30 15.92 0.38 -8.20
C ASN A 30 14.97 0.64 -7.02
N ALA A 31 15.32 1.61 -6.19
CA ALA A 31 14.53 1.92 -5.01
C ALA A 31 13.15 2.46 -5.33
N ALA A 32 13.01 3.32 -6.34
CA ALA A 32 11.71 3.81 -6.79
C ALA A 32 10.79 2.66 -7.24
N ILE A 33 11.33 1.70 -8.01
CA ILE A 33 10.58 0.56 -8.52
C ILE A 33 10.23 -0.43 -7.39
N LEU A 34 11.19 -0.74 -6.53
CA LEU A 34 11.02 -1.73 -5.46
C LEU A 34 10.06 -1.22 -4.38
N ALA A 35 10.18 0.05 -3.97
CA ALA A 35 9.25 0.68 -3.03
C ALA A 35 7.80 0.64 -3.52
N ALA A 36 7.56 0.98 -4.79
CA ALA A 36 6.21 0.92 -5.36
C ALA A 36 5.68 -0.53 -5.43
N SER A 37 6.56 -1.50 -5.67
CA SER A 37 6.20 -2.92 -5.70
C SER A 37 5.81 -3.43 -4.31
N MET A 38 6.51 -2.99 -3.27
CA MET A 38 6.16 -3.30 -1.87
C MET A 38 4.80 -2.71 -1.48
N LEU A 39 4.53 -1.45 -1.82
CA LEU A 39 3.23 -0.83 -1.55
C LEU A 39 2.11 -1.53 -2.32
N ASP A 40 2.36 -1.89 -3.58
CA ASP A 40 1.39 -2.61 -4.42
C ASP A 40 1.03 -3.98 -3.83
N TYR A 41 2.04 -4.72 -3.36
CA TYR A 41 1.86 -5.97 -2.65
C TYR A 41 1.01 -5.76 -1.38
N ASN A 42 1.42 -4.83 -0.51
CA ASN A 42 0.72 -4.53 0.75
C ASN A 42 -0.75 -4.18 0.52
N LEU A 43 -1.04 -3.26 -0.40
CA LEU A 43 -2.41 -2.83 -0.72
C LEU A 43 -3.26 -3.98 -1.23
N LYS A 44 -2.71 -4.84 -2.10
CA LYS A 44 -3.39 -6.04 -2.57
C LYS A 44 -3.70 -6.98 -1.41
N HIS A 45 -2.76 -7.20 -0.50
CA HIS A 45 -2.95 -8.05 0.67
C HIS A 45 -4.02 -7.49 1.62
N ILE A 46 -4.00 -6.18 1.90
CA ILE A 46 -5.04 -5.51 2.69
C ILE A 46 -6.43 -5.71 2.07
N LEU A 47 -6.57 -5.44 0.77
CA LEU A 47 -7.85 -5.55 0.07
C LEU A 47 -8.35 -7.00 0.05
N ILE A 48 -7.50 -7.97 -0.24
CA ILE A 48 -7.87 -9.40 -0.21
C ILE A 48 -8.24 -9.85 1.21
N SER A 49 -7.58 -9.31 2.23
CA SER A 49 -7.90 -9.61 3.64
C SER A 49 -9.24 -9.04 4.08
N PHE A 50 -9.65 -7.90 3.52
CA PHE A 50 -10.92 -7.23 3.85
C PHE A 50 -12.12 -7.77 3.07
N LEU A 51 -11.96 -8.01 1.77
CA LEU A 51 -13.06 -8.41 0.90
C LEU A 51 -13.52 -9.85 1.19
N ILE A 52 -14.73 -10.19 0.72
CA ILE A 52 -15.34 -11.51 0.93
C ILE A 52 -14.39 -12.62 0.47
N ASP A 53 -14.24 -13.68 1.27
CA ASP A 53 -13.33 -14.80 0.96
C ASP A 53 -13.90 -15.71 -0.13
N ARG A 54 -13.72 -15.29 -1.38
CA ARG A 54 -14.21 -15.97 -2.58
C ARG A 54 -13.20 -15.85 -3.73
N LYS A 55 -13.28 -16.77 -4.70
CA LYS A 55 -12.42 -16.75 -5.89
C LYS A 55 -12.59 -15.45 -6.70
N GLU A 56 -13.79 -14.87 -6.67
CA GLU A 56 -14.16 -13.62 -7.33
C GLU A 56 -13.31 -12.47 -6.79
N THR A 57 -13.10 -12.39 -5.48
CA THR A 57 -12.20 -11.40 -4.86
C THR A 57 -10.79 -11.52 -5.40
N VAL A 58 -10.27 -12.74 -5.52
CA VAL A 58 -8.91 -12.97 -6.04
C VAL A 58 -8.82 -12.60 -7.53
N SER A 59 -9.88 -12.83 -8.32
CA SER A 59 -9.93 -12.46 -9.74
C SER A 59 -9.85 -10.96 -9.99
N LEU A 60 -10.21 -10.12 -9.01
CA LEU A 60 -10.08 -8.66 -9.13
C LEU A 60 -8.63 -8.20 -9.39
N PHE A 61 -7.63 -9.05 -9.13
CA PHE A 61 -6.21 -8.70 -9.17
C PHE A 61 -5.35 -9.49 -10.16
N ARG A 62 -5.83 -10.60 -10.74
CA ARG A 62 -4.98 -11.57 -11.44
C ARG A 62 -4.93 -11.39 -12.96
N ASP A 63 -5.95 -10.82 -13.57
CA ASP A 63 -6.03 -10.72 -15.03
C ASP A 63 -5.57 -9.35 -15.55
N THR A 64 -5.04 -9.32 -16.78
CA THR A 64 -4.60 -8.07 -17.43
C THR A 64 -5.72 -7.03 -17.52
N ASN A 65 -6.97 -7.49 -17.63
CA ASN A 65 -8.18 -6.65 -17.67
C ASN A 65 -8.95 -6.62 -16.34
N ALA A 66 -8.35 -7.10 -15.24
CA ALA A 66 -9.02 -7.11 -13.95
C ALA A 66 -9.25 -5.67 -13.41
N PRO A 67 -10.33 -5.43 -12.64
CA PRO A 67 -10.65 -4.09 -12.16
C PRO A 67 -9.55 -3.44 -11.30
N LEU A 68 -8.78 -4.25 -10.56
CA LEU A 68 -7.72 -3.78 -9.66
C LEU A 68 -6.35 -4.20 -10.17
N THR A 69 -6.10 -4.11 -11.48
CA THR A 69 -4.77 -4.37 -12.05
C THR A 69 -3.76 -3.25 -11.77
N THR A 70 -4.22 -2.00 -11.68
CA THR A 70 -3.33 -0.84 -11.49
C THR A 70 -3.09 -0.52 -10.02
N LEU A 71 -1.86 -0.09 -9.69
CA LEU A 71 -1.53 0.43 -8.36
C LEU A 71 -2.44 1.60 -7.96
N SER A 72 -2.74 2.53 -8.88
CA SER A 72 -3.68 3.63 -8.60
C SER A 72 -5.08 3.14 -8.22
N GLY A 73 -5.61 2.12 -8.91
CA GLY A 73 -6.92 1.56 -8.59
C GLY A 73 -6.95 0.94 -7.18
N ARG A 74 -5.88 0.24 -6.80
CA ARG A 74 -5.73 -0.34 -5.46
C ARG A 74 -5.63 0.72 -4.37
N ILE A 75 -4.83 1.77 -4.59
CA ILE A 75 -4.72 2.91 -3.66
C ILE A 75 -6.10 3.56 -3.44
N ASN A 76 -6.81 3.85 -4.53
CA ASN A 76 -8.11 4.50 -4.48
C ASN A 76 -9.15 3.66 -3.76
N LEU A 77 -9.22 2.36 -4.06
CA LEU A 77 -10.18 1.47 -3.42
C LEU A 77 -9.86 1.28 -1.93
N ALA A 78 -8.59 1.08 -1.57
CA ALA A 78 -8.18 0.93 -0.18
C ALA A 78 -8.57 2.16 0.66
N TYR A 79 -8.40 3.37 0.11
CA TYR A 79 -8.82 4.60 0.78
C TYR A 79 -10.33 4.76 0.83
N ALA A 80 -11.04 4.48 -0.26
CA ALA A 80 -12.51 4.56 -0.31
C ALA A 80 -13.20 3.60 0.68
N LEU A 81 -12.57 2.46 0.97
CA LEU A 81 -13.02 1.50 1.98
C LEU A 81 -12.55 1.85 3.40
N GLY A 82 -11.81 2.94 3.59
CA GLY A 82 -11.28 3.37 4.89
C GLY A 82 -10.15 2.50 5.46
N LEU A 83 -9.49 1.69 4.61
CA LEU A 83 -8.46 0.74 5.04
C LEU A 83 -7.08 1.37 5.22
N ILE A 84 -6.87 2.52 4.57
CA ILE A 84 -5.69 3.38 4.72
C ILE A 84 -6.12 4.81 5.05
N ALA A 85 -5.29 5.53 5.79
CA ALA A 85 -5.52 6.92 6.17
C ALA A 85 -5.23 7.89 5.01
N ALA A 86 -5.64 9.15 5.15
CA ALA A 86 -5.52 10.16 4.10
C ALA A 86 -4.05 10.49 3.76
N ASP A 87 -3.18 10.53 4.76
CA ASP A 87 -1.74 10.69 4.61
C ASP A 87 -1.08 9.47 3.94
N GLU A 88 -1.48 8.25 4.32
CA GLU A 88 -1.04 7.01 3.66
C GLU A 88 -1.45 6.98 2.18
N TYR A 89 -2.68 7.42 1.87
CA TYR A 89 -3.19 7.54 0.50
C TYR A 89 -2.37 8.54 -0.34
N GLU A 90 -2.13 9.74 0.21
CA GLU A 90 -1.31 10.76 -0.46
C GLU A 90 0.12 10.26 -0.71
N ASP A 91 0.75 9.67 0.29
CA ASP A 91 2.11 9.14 0.18
C ASP A 91 2.18 8.01 -0.86
N CYS A 92 1.22 7.07 -0.86
CA CYS A 92 1.14 6.01 -1.88
C CYS A 92 1.10 6.58 -3.30
N HIS A 93 0.37 7.67 -3.51
CA HIS A 93 0.34 8.36 -4.80
C HIS A 93 1.63 9.11 -5.13
N ILE A 94 2.35 9.63 -4.13
CA ILE A 94 3.69 10.20 -4.33
C ILE A 94 4.66 9.11 -4.78
N PHE A 95 4.72 7.96 -4.09
CA PHE A 95 5.53 6.81 -4.51
C PHE A 95 5.21 6.35 -5.93
N ARG A 96 3.91 6.25 -6.26
CA ARG A 96 3.47 5.91 -7.62
C ARG A 96 3.97 6.90 -8.67
N LYS A 97 3.93 8.21 -8.39
CA LYS A 97 4.43 9.26 -9.30
C LYS A 97 5.94 9.14 -9.49
N ILE A 98 6.70 9.06 -8.40
CA ILE A 98 8.16 8.89 -8.42
C ILE A 98 8.53 7.66 -9.25
N ARG A 99 7.92 6.50 -8.98
CA ARG A 99 8.16 5.28 -9.76
C ARG A 99 7.87 5.45 -11.24
N ASN A 100 6.78 6.12 -11.59
CA ASN A 100 6.43 6.35 -13.00
C ASN A 100 7.48 7.22 -13.70
N ASP A 101 7.99 8.25 -13.05
CA ASP A 101 9.05 9.09 -13.61
C ASP A 101 10.33 8.27 -13.85
N PHE A 102 10.75 7.45 -12.87
CA PHE A 102 11.90 6.54 -13.02
C PHE A 102 11.69 5.44 -14.06
N ALA A 103 10.46 4.95 -14.25
CA ALA A 103 10.16 3.90 -15.21
C ALA A 103 10.08 4.40 -16.66
N HIS A 104 9.61 5.63 -16.87
CA HIS A 104 9.39 6.18 -18.20
C HIS A 104 10.53 7.07 -18.72
N ARG A 105 11.45 7.49 -17.85
CA ARG A 105 12.67 8.20 -18.27
C ARG A 105 13.79 7.23 -18.60
N PHE A 106 14.37 7.39 -19.78
CA PHE A 106 15.55 6.62 -20.23
C PHE A 106 16.88 7.27 -19.81
N GLU A 107 16.84 8.51 -19.30
CA GLU A 107 17.99 9.24 -18.79
C GLU A 107 18.69 8.44 -17.67
N VAL A 108 19.98 8.15 -17.86
CA VAL A 108 20.78 7.36 -16.91
C VAL A 108 21.08 8.15 -15.64
N ASN A 109 21.19 9.46 -15.75
CA ASN A 109 21.55 10.37 -14.64
C ASN A 109 20.33 10.91 -13.88
N PHE A 110 19.11 10.44 -14.20
CA PHE A 110 17.91 10.83 -13.46
C PHE A 110 17.91 10.21 -12.05
N SER A 111 17.63 11.03 -11.04
CA SER A 111 17.97 10.77 -9.64
C SER A 111 17.00 11.46 -8.66
N PHE A 112 17.19 11.25 -7.36
CA PHE A 112 16.47 11.98 -6.31
C PHE A 112 16.94 13.43 -6.13
N GLN A 113 18.03 13.84 -6.80
CA GLN A 113 18.50 15.23 -6.79
C GLN A 113 17.74 16.10 -7.80
N ASP A 114 17.05 15.48 -8.76
CA ASP A 114 16.20 16.18 -9.71
C ASP A 114 15.09 16.98 -8.97
N PRO A 115 14.87 18.26 -9.32
CA PRO A 115 13.99 19.15 -8.55
C PRO A 115 12.58 18.60 -8.32
N GLU A 116 12.00 17.94 -9.32
CA GLU A 116 10.64 17.37 -9.24
C GLU A 116 10.58 16.18 -8.27
N ILE A 117 11.57 15.27 -8.34
CA ILE A 117 11.64 14.13 -7.41
C ILE A 117 11.96 14.61 -6.00
N SER A 118 12.89 15.55 -5.86
CA SER A 118 13.25 16.13 -4.57
C SER A 118 12.04 16.76 -3.87
N LYS A 119 11.24 17.52 -4.62
CA LYS A 119 10.00 18.13 -4.14
C LYS A 119 8.94 17.09 -3.77
N LEU A 120 8.81 16.01 -4.54
CA LEU A 120 7.89 14.91 -4.23
C LEU A 120 8.31 14.18 -2.95
N SER A 121 9.57 13.79 -2.83
CA SER A 121 10.07 13.07 -1.65
C SER A 121 9.93 13.86 -0.36
N LYS A 122 10.16 15.18 -0.41
CA LYS A 122 10.00 16.07 0.75
C LYS A 122 8.55 16.30 1.17
N LYS A 123 7.57 15.94 0.33
CA LYS A 123 6.15 16.00 0.66
C LYS A 123 5.63 14.74 1.35
N LEU A 124 6.41 13.66 1.35
CA LEU A 124 6.04 12.45 2.06
C LEU A 124 5.83 12.78 3.53
N LYS A 125 4.69 12.36 4.09
CA LYS A 125 4.31 12.66 5.48
C LYS A 125 4.83 11.60 6.45
N ASN A 126 5.06 10.40 5.94
CA ASN A 126 5.46 9.24 6.73
C ASN A 126 6.98 9.08 6.88
N ASN A 127 7.76 10.13 6.66
CA ASN A 127 9.20 10.19 6.92
C ASN A 127 9.54 10.79 8.30
N LEU A 128 8.56 11.01 9.18
CA LEU A 128 8.71 11.91 10.33
C LEU A 128 8.24 11.38 11.71
N PHE A 129 7.79 10.12 11.85
CA PHE A 129 7.14 9.68 13.10
C PHE A 129 7.70 8.39 13.72
N ILE A 130 8.31 8.55 14.92
CA ILE A 130 8.18 7.60 16.05
C ILE A 130 7.98 8.46 17.33
N GLY A 131 6.79 8.43 17.93
CA GLY A 131 6.47 9.09 19.21
C GLY A 131 6.09 10.59 19.16
N GLU A 132 5.80 11.19 20.32
CA GLU A 132 5.46 12.63 20.50
C GLU A 132 6.62 13.60 20.17
N GLY A 133 7.67 13.15 19.50
CA GLY A 133 8.80 13.97 19.06
C GLY A 133 9.33 13.53 17.70
N ARG A 134 9.55 14.49 16.80
CA ARG A 134 10.30 14.26 15.55
C ARG A 134 11.72 13.83 15.90
N LEU A 135 12.13 12.62 15.52
CA LEU A 135 13.48 12.10 15.80
C LEU A 135 14.58 12.84 15.04
N PHE A 136 14.29 13.32 13.83
CA PHE A 136 15.22 14.14 13.05
C PHE A 136 14.93 15.61 13.30
N GLY A 137 15.62 16.18 14.28
CA GLY A 137 16.04 17.58 14.38
C GLY A 137 14.98 18.66 14.17
N GLY A 138 14.88 19.58 15.14
CA GLY A 138 14.24 20.88 14.92
C GLY A 138 14.73 21.56 13.64
N ALA A 139 13.94 22.52 13.14
CA ALA A 139 14.23 23.32 11.95
C ALA A 139 15.75 23.51 11.67
N GLY A 140 16.33 22.74 10.74
CA GLY A 140 17.75 22.89 10.43
C GLY A 140 18.47 21.66 9.86
N GLU A 141 18.01 21.16 8.71
CA GLU A 141 18.79 20.63 7.58
C GLU A 141 17.81 19.83 6.71
N LEU A 142 17.79 20.11 5.40
CA LEU A 142 16.94 19.37 4.47
C LEU A 142 17.45 17.92 4.48
N THR A 143 16.75 16.99 5.13
CA THR A 143 16.99 15.56 4.89
C THR A 143 17.02 15.36 3.38
N GLU A 144 18.07 14.69 2.90
CA GLU A 144 18.25 14.50 1.47
C GLU A 144 17.00 13.81 0.92
N ALA A 145 16.59 14.17 -0.31
CA ALA A 145 15.35 13.65 -0.89
C ALA A 145 15.30 12.12 -0.92
N ARG A 146 16.47 11.48 -1.06
CA ARG A 146 16.62 10.03 -1.02
C ARG A 146 16.35 9.46 0.37
N GLU A 147 16.88 10.10 1.41
CA GLU A 147 16.69 9.71 2.80
C GLU A 147 15.23 9.87 3.23
N SER A 148 14.61 11.01 2.88
CA SER A 148 13.17 11.22 3.10
C SER A 148 12.32 10.13 2.45
N PHE A 149 12.68 9.71 1.24
CA PHE A 149 12.01 8.62 0.55
C PHE A 149 12.20 7.28 1.26
N ASN A 150 13.43 6.95 1.66
CA ASN A 150 13.76 5.69 2.33
C ASN A 150 13.03 5.56 3.67
N LEU A 151 13.05 6.60 4.50
CA LEU A 151 12.32 6.62 5.77
C LEU A 151 10.82 6.46 5.55
N ALA A 152 10.26 7.18 4.57
CA ALA A 152 8.84 7.09 4.27
C ALA A 152 8.42 5.68 3.85
N ILE A 153 9.18 4.98 2.99
CA ILE A 153 8.80 3.63 2.57
C ILE A 153 9.00 2.64 3.70
N GLU A 154 10.04 2.78 4.52
CA GLU A 154 10.24 1.95 5.70
C GLU A 154 9.00 2.01 6.61
N PHE A 155 8.62 3.20 7.09
CA PHE A 155 7.49 3.35 8.00
C PHE A 155 6.13 3.04 7.37
N LEU A 156 5.91 3.41 6.10
CA LEU A 156 4.66 3.14 5.41
C LEU A 156 4.50 1.66 5.09
N SER A 157 5.56 0.99 4.60
CA SER A 157 5.48 -0.44 4.28
C SER A 157 5.23 -1.29 5.53
N THR A 158 5.89 -0.99 6.66
CA THR A 158 5.66 -1.71 7.93
C THR A 158 4.22 -1.55 8.41
N ARG A 159 3.67 -0.32 8.42
CA ARG A 159 2.28 -0.09 8.85
C ARG A 159 1.27 -0.80 7.95
N LEU A 160 1.50 -0.79 6.64
CA LEU A 160 0.60 -1.46 5.70
C LEU A 160 0.74 -2.98 5.71
N GLU A 161 1.94 -3.51 5.99
CA GLU A 161 2.17 -4.94 6.19
C GLU A 161 1.33 -5.45 7.38
N ASP A 162 1.45 -4.79 8.53
CA ASP A 162 0.68 -5.15 9.72
C ASP A 162 -0.84 -4.92 9.54
N ARG A 163 -1.23 -3.95 8.71
CA ARG A 163 -2.64 -3.60 8.45
C ARG A 163 -3.46 -4.81 8.01
N ALA A 164 -2.92 -5.69 7.18
CA ALA A 164 -3.64 -6.87 6.71
C ALA A 164 -4.08 -7.79 7.87
N ASN A 165 -3.29 -7.87 8.95
CA ASN A 165 -3.58 -8.67 10.14
C ASN A 165 -4.69 -8.07 11.00
N PHE A 166 -4.82 -6.74 11.01
CA PHE A 166 -5.91 -6.06 11.71
C PHE A 166 -7.21 -6.10 10.91
N VAL A 167 -7.11 -5.88 9.60
CA VAL A 167 -8.26 -5.75 8.70
C VAL A 167 -8.98 -7.08 8.50
N ILE A 168 -8.29 -8.22 8.57
CA ILE A 168 -8.93 -9.54 8.43
C ILE A 168 -10.01 -9.81 9.50
N GLN A 169 -9.90 -9.16 10.67
CA GLN A 169 -10.91 -9.25 11.73
C GLN A 169 -12.23 -8.55 11.36
N GLN A 170 -12.18 -7.66 10.36
CA GLN A 170 -13.33 -6.92 9.82
C GLN A 170 -13.68 -7.41 8.41
N ARG A 171 -13.25 -8.61 8.03
CA ARG A 171 -13.50 -9.16 6.71
C ARG A 171 -15.00 -9.20 6.40
N LEU A 172 -15.36 -8.75 5.21
CA LEU A 172 -16.72 -8.79 4.70
C LEU A 172 -17.20 -10.23 4.54
N THR A 173 -18.47 -10.46 4.87
CA THR A 173 -19.18 -11.70 4.62
C THR A 173 -20.29 -11.48 3.60
N GLU A 174 -20.79 -12.56 3.01
CA GLU A 174 -21.97 -12.46 2.15
C GLU A 174 -23.17 -11.99 2.97
N VAL A 175 -23.80 -10.91 2.52
CA VAL A 175 -25.00 -10.34 3.13
C VAL A 175 -26.20 -10.74 2.29
N LYS A 176 -27.23 -11.31 2.93
CA LYS A 176 -28.56 -11.44 2.34
C LYS A 176 -29.32 -10.14 2.57
N TRP A 177 -29.68 -9.47 1.50
CA TRP A 177 -30.44 -8.22 1.56
C TRP A 177 -31.94 -8.51 1.71
N PRO A 178 -32.73 -7.66 2.39
CA PRO A 178 -34.18 -7.83 2.46
C PRO A 178 -34.81 -7.93 1.05
N GLY A 179 -35.69 -8.89 0.82
CA GLY A 179 -36.34 -9.12 -0.48
C GLY A 179 -35.49 -9.91 -1.49
N SER A 180 -34.39 -10.53 -1.04
CA SER A 180 -33.52 -11.36 -1.89
C SER A 180 -33.82 -12.86 -1.79
N SER A 181 -34.69 -13.28 -0.87
CA SER A 181 -35.20 -14.65 -0.84
C SER A 181 -36.54 -14.71 -1.59
N LEU A 182 -36.78 -15.78 -2.34
CA LEU A 182 -38.11 -16.02 -2.94
C LEU A 182 -39.18 -16.18 -1.85
N ASP A 183 -38.79 -16.61 -0.66
CA ASP A 183 -39.64 -16.77 0.53
C ASP A 183 -40.10 -15.42 1.11
N ASP A 184 -39.39 -14.31 0.81
CA ASP A 184 -39.76 -12.96 1.25
C ASP A 184 -41.02 -12.43 0.53
N TYR A 185 -41.43 -13.06 -0.58
CA TYR A 185 -42.59 -12.68 -1.38
C TYR A 185 -43.85 -13.53 -1.12
N GLU A 186 -43.77 -14.61 -0.32
CA GLU A 186 -44.93 -15.47 -0.02
C GLU A 186 -45.97 -14.82 0.94
N TYR A 187 -45.69 -13.63 1.49
CA TYR A 187 -46.60 -12.93 2.41
C TYR A 187 -47.40 -11.77 1.78
N GLN A 188 -47.41 -11.62 0.45
CA GLN A 188 -48.18 -10.55 -0.23
C GLN A 188 -49.34 -11.03 -1.11
N VAL A 189 -49.88 -12.23 -0.86
CA VAL A 189 -51.14 -12.66 -1.49
C VAL A 189 -52.20 -12.86 -0.41
N ILE A 190 -52.97 -11.80 -0.15
CA ILE A 190 -54.32 -11.85 0.46
C ILE A 190 -55.28 -11.30 -0.58
#